data_AF-A0A9X4YEE2-F1
#
_entry.id   AF-A0A9X4YEE2-F1
#
_cell.length_a   1.000
_cell.length_b   1.000
_cell.length_c   1.000
_cell.angle_alpha   90.00
_cell.angle_beta   90.00
_cell.angle_gamma   90.00
#
_symmetry.space_group_name_H-M   'P 1'
#
loop_
_entity.id
_entity.type
_entity.pdbx_description
1 polymer ?
#
loop_
_entity_poly.entity_id
_entity_poly.type
_entity_poly.pdbx_seq_one_letter_code
_entity_poly.pdbx_strand_id
1 'polypeptide(L)'
;MDDWQIDVESQKARHSSGLELTFEGRPRTKHFSGSPSRVPDGMQSLELVRLIREGYQAFEAAWPEEGGPHVAQATGKPQQEEGSGVKVSHRRRRKLSRSNSPG
;
A
#
# COMPACT_ATOMS: atom_id res chain seq x y z
N MET A 1 -2.71 -5.56 4.90
CA MET A 1 -1.38 -5.00 4.55
C MET A 1 -0.78 -4.39 5.82
N ASP A 2 -0.74 -5.16 6.91
CA ASP A 2 -0.71 -4.57 8.27
C ASP A 2 0.51 -5.03 9.09
N ASP A 3 1.43 -5.76 8.47
CA ASP A 3 2.60 -6.35 9.12
C ASP A 3 3.91 -5.55 8.89
N TRP A 4 3.83 -4.44 8.16
CA TRP A 4 5.00 -3.60 7.83
C TRP A 4 5.11 -2.39 8.75
N GLN A 5 6.20 -2.32 9.49
CA GLN A 5 6.62 -1.15 10.25
C GLN A 5 7.59 -0.32 9.42
N ILE A 6 7.17 0.90 9.05
CA ILE A 6 7.95 1.79 8.19
C ILE A 6 8.63 2.88 9.01
N ASP A 7 9.93 3.04 8.81
CA ASP A 7 10.73 4.15 9.29
C ASP A 7 11.24 4.94 8.09
N VAL A 8 10.53 6.02 7.76
CA VAL A 8 10.82 6.89 6.62
C VAL A 8 12.14 7.65 6.83
N GLU A 9 12.43 8.06 8.07
CA GLU A 9 13.64 8.82 8.41
C GLU A 9 14.90 7.97 8.21
N SER A 10 14.87 6.73 8.71
CA SER A 10 15.96 5.78 8.55
C SER A 10 15.95 5.04 7.19
N GLN A 11 14.96 5.31 6.33
CA GLN A 11 14.73 4.61 5.06
C GLN A 11 14.65 3.09 5.21
N LYS A 12 13.86 2.61 6.18
CA LYS A 12 13.73 1.19 6.50
C LYS A 12 12.28 0.75 6.56
N ALA A 13 12.05 -0.53 6.23
CA ALA A 13 10.79 -1.20 6.47
C ALA A 13 11.05 -2.56 7.12
N ARG A 14 10.31 -2.88 8.18
CA ARG A 14 10.43 -4.15 8.89
C ARG A 14 9.12 -4.89 8.86
N HIS A 15 9.15 -6.16 8.47
CA HIS A 15 8.00 -7.04 8.46
C HIS A 15 7.93 -7.89 9.74
N SER A 16 6.73 -8.29 10.15
CA SER A 16 6.50 -9.17 11.32
C SER A 16 7.19 -10.53 11.20
N SER A 17 7.45 -11.02 9.98
CA SER A 17 8.23 -12.24 9.73
C SER A 17 9.71 -12.12 10.09
N GLY A 18 10.21 -10.92 10.38
CA GLY A 18 11.61 -10.65 10.67
C GLY A 18 12.41 -10.11 9.48
N LEU A 19 11.85 -10.12 8.27
CA LEU A 19 12.43 -9.50 7.08
C LEU A 19 12.56 -7.98 7.27
N GLU A 20 13.72 -7.42 6.90
CA GLU A 20 13.99 -5.98 6.95
C GLU A 20 14.39 -5.50 5.54
N LEU A 21 13.81 -4.42 5.04
CA LEU A 21 14.22 -3.77 3.79
C LEU A 21 14.92 -2.46 4.13
N THR A 22 16.06 -2.21 3.51
CA THR A 22 16.73 -0.90 3.53
C THR A 22 16.56 -0.26 2.18
N PHE A 23 16.08 0.98 2.15
CA PHE A 23 15.88 1.76 0.95
C PHE A 23 16.96 2.82 0.80
N GLU A 24 17.20 3.21 -0.45
CA GLU A 24 18.06 4.31 -0.82
C GLU A 24 17.33 5.23 -1.80
N GLY A 25 17.39 6.53 -1.53
CA GLY A 25 16.81 7.56 -2.37
C GLY A 25 15.36 7.88 -1.99
N ARG A 26 14.63 8.50 -2.93
CA ARG A 26 13.24 8.92 -2.72
C ARG A 26 12.30 8.07 -3.58
N PRO A 27 11.18 7.56 -3.03
CA PRO A 27 10.21 6.82 -3.81
C PRO A 27 9.71 7.60 -5.01
N ARG A 28 9.30 6.89 -6.07
CA ARG A 28 8.84 7.46 -7.36
C ARG A 28 9.88 8.28 -8.12
N THR A 29 11.16 8.23 -7.74
CA THR A 29 12.28 8.80 -8.50
C THR A 29 13.10 7.72 -9.21
N LYS A 30 13.90 8.12 -10.21
CA LYS A 30 14.77 7.20 -10.97
C LYS A 30 15.90 6.59 -10.14
N HIS A 31 16.18 7.17 -8.97
CA HIS A 31 17.26 6.74 -8.08
C HIS A 31 16.72 6.07 -6.81
N PHE A 32 15.49 5.55 -6.87
CA PHE A 32 14.93 4.76 -5.79
C PHE A 32 15.33 3.29 -5.91
N SER A 33 15.92 2.75 -4.86
CA SER A 33 16.22 1.33 -4.76
C SER A 33 16.05 0.83 -3.34
N GLY A 34 16.02 -0.49 -3.16
CA GLY A 34 15.86 -1.10 -1.86
C GLY A 34 16.37 -2.53 -1.87
N SER A 35 17.08 -2.89 -0.81
CA SER A 35 17.73 -4.18 -0.64
C SER A 35 17.13 -4.91 0.55
N PRO A 36 16.77 -6.21 0.40
CA PRO A 36 16.38 -7.02 1.53
C PRO A 36 17.58 -7.31 2.43
N SER A 37 17.31 -7.32 3.73
CA SER A 37 18.24 -7.58 4.82
C SER A 37 17.55 -8.43 5.87
N ARG A 38 18.31 -9.21 6.64
CA ARG A 38 17.76 -10.13 7.67
C ARG A 38 16.65 -11.04 7.14
N VAL A 39 16.88 -11.66 5.99
CA VAL A 39 15.94 -12.65 5.43
C VAL A 39 15.89 -13.86 6.38
N PRO A 40 14.72 -14.26 6.89
CA PRO A 40 14.59 -15.42 7.76
C PRO A 40 15.04 -16.72 7.07
N ASP A 41 15.72 -17.58 7.82
CA ASP A 41 16.16 -18.89 7.33
C ASP A 41 14.95 -19.76 6.96
N GLY A 42 15.04 -20.45 5.82
CA GLY A 42 13.97 -21.33 5.33
C GLY A 42 12.81 -20.61 4.63
N MET A 43 12.88 -19.28 4.45
CA MET A 43 11.89 -18.53 3.68
C MET A 43 11.89 -18.97 2.21
N GLN A 44 10.71 -19.25 1.67
CA GLN A 44 10.56 -19.61 0.26
C GLN A 44 10.86 -18.40 -0.63
N SER A 45 11.61 -18.60 -1.72
CA SER A 45 12.01 -17.49 -2.60
C SER A 45 10.82 -16.71 -3.19
N LEU A 46 9.72 -17.41 -3.50
CA LEU A 46 8.51 -16.75 -4.00
C LEU A 46 7.81 -15.91 -2.93
N GLU A 47 7.83 -16.37 -1.69
CA GLU A 47 7.31 -15.61 -0.55
C GLU A 47 8.17 -14.38 -0.28
N LEU A 48 9.49 -14.53 -0.32
CA LEU A 48 10.43 -13.40 -0.20
C LEU A 48 10.15 -12.33 -1.25
N VAL A 49 9.98 -12.71 -2.53
CA VAL A 49 9.68 -11.74 -3.60
C VAL A 49 8.34 -11.04 -3.38
N ARG A 50 7.32 -11.77 -2.87
CA ARG A 50 6.03 -11.17 -2.51
C ARG A 50 6.19 -10.14 -1.40
N LEU A 51 6.88 -10.49 -0.33
CA LEU A 51 7.14 -9.59 0.79
C LEU A 51 7.97 -8.38 0.36
N ILE A 52 9.00 -8.55 -0.45
CA ILE A 52 9.78 -7.42 -0.99
C ILE A 52 8.84 -6.45 -1.73
N ARG A 53 7.99 -6.96 -2.62
CA ARG A 53 7.03 -6.12 -3.35
C ARG A 53 6.09 -5.37 -2.40
N GLU A 54 5.56 -6.04 -1.39
CA GLU A 54 4.67 -5.43 -0.39
C GLU A 54 5.40 -4.35 0.43
N GLY A 55 6.64 -4.60 0.83
CA GLY A 55 7.45 -3.64 1.57
C GLY A 55 7.76 -2.37 0.78
N TYR A 56 8.03 -2.49 -0.52
CA TYR A 56 8.14 -1.31 -1.41
C TYR A 56 6.84 -0.50 -1.46
N GLN A 57 5.69 -1.17 -1.60
CA GLN A 57 4.38 -0.51 -1.64
C GLN A 57 4.05 0.19 -0.32
N ALA A 58 4.34 -0.46 0.80
CA ALA A 58 4.13 0.10 2.13
C ALA A 58 5.02 1.33 2.37
N PHE A 59 6.29 1.27 1.96
CA PHE A 59 7.22 2.40 2.05
C PHE A 59 6.78 3.58 1.18
N GLU A 60 6.36 3.32 -0.07
CA GLU A 60 5.81 4.33 -0.97
C GLU A 60 4.54 5.01 -0.43
N ALA A 61 3.68 4.25 0.24
CA ALA A 61 2.44 4.77 0.82
C ALA A 61 2.69 5.62 2.08
N ALA A 62 3.72 5.28 2.86
CA ALA A 62 4.11 6.03 4.06
C ALA A 62 4.95 7.28 3.77
N TRP A 63 5.53 7.38 2.56
CA TRP A 63 6.36 8.51 2.20
C TRP A 63 5.54 9.81 2.09
N PRO A 64 5.94 10.90 2.79
CA PRO A 64 5.19 12.14 2.76
C PRO A 64 5.22 12.73 1.35
N GLU A 65 4.04 12.91 0.73
CA GLU A 65 3.94 13.79 -0.44
C GLU A 65 4.11 15.23 0.03
N GLU A 66 5.01 15.95 -0.61
CA GLU A 66 5.18 17.39 -0.44
C GLU A 66 3.90 18.08 -0.96
N GLY A 67 2.88 18.20 -0.09
CA GLY A 67 1.61 18.90 -0.38
C GLY A 67 0.28 18.14 -0.18
N GLY A 68 0.25 16.94 0.43
CA GLY A 68 -1.00 16.18 0.66
C GLY A 68 -1.26 15.84 2.14
N PRO A 69 -2.52 15.70 2.59
CA PRO A 69 -2.84 15.55 4.01
C PRO A 69 -2.28 14.23 4.54
N HIS A 70 -1.34 14.36 5.48
CA HIS A 70 -0.74 13.31 6.28
C HIS A 70 -1.81 12.36 6.84
N VAL A 71 -1.81 11.11 6.37
CA VAL A 71 -2.32 9.99 7.18
C VAL A 71 -1.11 9.35 7.84
N ALA A 72 -0.58 10.01 8.87
CA ALA A 72 0.30 9.37 9.82
C ALA A 72 -0.55 8.36 10.61
N GLN A 73 -0.47 7.07 10.30
CA GLN A 73 -0.93 6.04 11.22
C GLN A 73 0.25 5.46 11.96
N ALA A 74 0.53 6.11 13.09
CA ALA A 74 1.29 5.56 14.19
C ALA A 74 0.44 4.52 14.95
N THR A 75 0.99 3.31 15.07
CA THR A 75 1.03 2.49 16.29
C THR A 75 -0.22 2.40 17.21
N GLY A 76 -0.88 1.23 17.20
CA GLY A 76 -1.25 0.48 18.41
C GLY A 76 -2.63 0.73 19.08
N LYS A 77 -3.58 -0.19 18.81
CA LYS A 77 -4.47 -0.86 19.81
C LYS A 77 -5.33 -1.94 19.11
N PRO A 78 -5.50 -3.15 19.68
CA PRO A 78 -6.41 -4.15 19.12
C PRO A 78 -7.83 -3.87 19.63
N GLN A 79 -8.79 -3.74 18.72
CA GLN A 79 -10.20 -3.89 19.09
C GLN A 79 -10.99 -4.51 17.93
N GLN A 80 -11.59 -5.65 18.25
CA GLN A 80 -12.44 -6.51 17.43
C GLN A 80 -13.67 -5.82 16.82
N GLU A 81 -14.13 -6.42 15.71
CA GLU A 81 -15.53 -6.57 15.24
C GLU A 81 -16.27 -5.27 14.88
N GLU A 82 -17.10 -5.15 13.83
CA GLU A 82 -17.96 -6.10 13.13
C GLU A 82 -18.49 -5.38 11.86
N GLY A 83 -19.03 -6.12 10.89
CA GLY A 83 -20.12 -5.59 10.07
C GLY A 83 -19.81 -5.04 8.68
N SER A 84 -19.88 -5.94 7.68
CA SER A 84 -20.64 -5.80 6.44
C SER A 84 -20.94 -4.39 5.89
N GLY A 85 -20.42 -4.07 4.70
CA GLY A 85 -20.86 -2.89 3.97
C GLY A 85 -20.17 -2.59 2.65
N VAL A 86 -20.14 -3.52 1.71
CA VAL A 86 -19.73 -3.21 0.33
C VAL A 86 -20.75 -2.25 -0.30
N LYS A 87 -20.42 -0.97 -0.44
CA LYS A 87 -21.22 -0.01 -1.21
C LYS A 87 -20.65 0.16 -2.62
N VAL A 88 -21.10 -0.70 -3.53
CA VAL A 88 -20.84 -0.57 -4.98
C VAL A 88 -21.76 0.51 -5.55
N SER A 89 -21.18 1.66 -5.91
CA SER A 89 -21.85 2.73 -6.65
C SER A 89 -22.15 2.30 -8.09
N HIS A 90 -23.34 1.74 -8.31
CA HIS A 90 -23.86 1.46 -9.64
C HIS A 90 -24.17 2.78 -10.38
N ARG A 91 -23.31 3.19 -11.33
CA ARG A 91 -23.67 4.22 -12.31
C ARG A 91 -24.81 3.70 -13.19
N ARG A 92 -26.01 4.20 -12.93
CA ARG A 92 -27.21 3.95 -13.76
C ARG A 92 -27.00 4.50 -15.16
N ARG A 93 -26.81 3.58 -16.12
CA ARG A 93 -26.95 3.77 -17.57
C ARG A 93 -28.38 4.24 -17.86
N ARG A 94 -28.57 5.54 -18.15
CA ARG A 94 -29.88 6.04 -18.61
C ARG A 94 -30.12 5.60 -20.05
N LYS A 95 -31.30 5.01 -20.24
CA LYS A 95 -31.86 4.48 -21.48
C LYS A 95 -32.05 5.59 -22.52
N LEU A 96 -31.83 5.22 -23.78
CA LEU A 96 -32.36 5.90 -24.95
C LEU A 96 -33.88 6.07 -24.82
N SER A 97 -34.38 7.26 -25.11
CA SER A 97 -35.76 7.47 -25.54
C SER A 97 -35.74 8.15 -26.90
N ARG A 98 -36.30 7.45 -27.88
CA ARG A 98 -36.75 8.00 -29.16
C ARG A 98 -37.69 9.19 -28.91
N SER A 99 -37.53 10.26 -29.67
CA SER A 99 -38.60 11.20 -29.96
C SER A 99 -38.63 11.49 -31.45
N ASN A 100 -39.84 11.46 -31.98
CA ASN A 100 -40.24 11.40 -33.38
C ASN A 100 -40.78 12.78 -33.77
N SER A 101 -40.25 13.37 -34.86
CA SER A 101 -40.84 14.38 -35.79
C SER A 101 -41.42 15.71 -35.25
N PRO A 102 -41.82 16.69 -36.09
CA PRO A 102 -41.59 16.93 -37.53
C PRO A 102 -41.07 18.37 -37.83
N GLY A 103 -40.68 18.61 -39.10
CA GLY A 103 -40.43 19.93 -39.69
C GLY A 103 -40.16 19.80 -41.17
#